data_AF-A0A916RLX4-F1
#
_entry.id   AF-A0A916RLX4-F1
#
_cell.length_a   1.000
_cell.length_b   1.000
_cell.length_c   1.000
_cell.angle_alpha   90.00
_cell.angle_beta   90.00
_cell.angle_gamma   90.00
#
_symmetry.space_group_name_H-M   'P 1'
#
loop_
_entity.id
_entity.type
_entity.pdbx_description
1 polymer ?
#
loop_
_entity_poly.entity_id
_entity_poly.type
_entity_poly.pdbx_seq_one_letter_code
_entity_poly.pdbx_strand_id
1 'polypeptide(L)'
;MADSKSYLIASLAIACLAVTAGCHSHLHHIQLSDAAIEAGRVDTPQASAKKIAGAGISVISACATQPYDNASKGIIVDEPGLHEDVLDLRDQKSFRAVPFGLSEARRLESLLEKETSLAGHPYPAEQIACIQQFASHLRDLTQPLVEADDEQKQLDVSAFDKASKEAEQETDEQTQQEEKAIHSAPSTNQ
;
A
#
# COMPACT_ATOMS: atom_id res chain seq x y z
N MET A 1 -23.20 -57.18 -35.44
CA MET A 1 -23.83 -58.43 -34.96
C MET A 1 -23.31 -58.65 -33.55
N ALA A 2 -23.92 -58.00 -32.57
CA ALA A 2 -25.02 -58.54 -31.75
C ALA A 2 -24.51 -59.65 -30.83
N ASP A 3 -24.35 -59.34 -29.54
CA ASP A 3 -25.08 -60.10 -28.53
C ASP A 3 -25.19 -59.33 -27.20
N SER A 4 -26.44 -59.18 -26.80
CA SER A 4 -26.91 -58.54 -25.57
C SER A 4 -27.30 -59.62 -24.60
N LYS A 5 -26.86 -59.60 -23.33
CA LYS A 5 -27.62 -60.23 -22.23
C LYS A 5 -27.50 -59.43 -20.94
N SER A 6 -28.54 -58.63 -20.72
CA SER A 6 -28.94 -58.10 -19.42
C SER A 6 -29.42 -59.23 -18.51
N TYR A 7 -28.99 -59.25 -17.25
CA TYR A 7 -29.73 -59.89 -16.16
C TYR A 7 -29.82 -58.94 -14.97
N LEU A 8 -31.04 -58.46 -14.76
CA LEU A 8 -31.58 -57.87 -13.53
C LEU A 8 -31.66 -58.95 -12.46
N ILE A 9 -31.06 -58.73 -11.28
CA ILE A 9 -31.56 -59.27 -10.01
C ILE A 9 -31.45 -58.18 -8.95
N ALA A 10 -32.57 -58.00 -8.26
CA ALA A 10 -32.88 -56.95 -7.31
C ALA A 10 -32.53 -57.33 -5.86
N SER A 11 -32.28 -56.27 -5.05
CA SER A 11 -32.62 -56.12 -3.62
C SER A 11 -32.00 -57.06 -2.59
N LEU A 12 -31.12 -56.51 -1.72
CA LEU A 12 -31.45 -56.25 -0.31
C LEU A 12 -30.36 -55.41 0.36
N ALA A 13 -30.78 -54.38 1.10
CA ALA A 13 -29.93 -53.51 1.92
C ALA A 13 -29.50 -54.22 3.22
N ILE A 14 -28.27 -53.97 3.69
CA ILE A 14 -27.91 -53.86 5.12
C ILE A 14 -26.82 -52.79 5.23
N ALA A 15 -27.12 -51.78 6.04
CA ALA A 15 -26.19 -50.74 6.46
C ALA A 15 -25.13 -51.29 7.41
N CYS A 16 -23.86 -50.91 7.21
CA CYS A 16 -22.85 -50.88 8.25
C CYS A 16 -22.08 -49.56 8.15
N LEU A 17 -22.37 -48.67 9.10
CA LEU A 17 -21.52 -47.54 9.48
C LEU A 17 -20.14 -48.08 9.88
N ALA A 18 -19.09 -47.60 9.23
CA ALA A 18 -17.74 -47.63 9.77
C ALA A 18 -17.00 -46.35 9.40
N VAL A 19 -16.73 -45.61 10.48
CA VAL A 19 -16.06 -44.32 10.63
C VAL A 19 -14.58 -44.41 10.22
N THR A 20 -14.12 -43.33 9.57
CA THR A 20 -12.74 -42.81 9.42
C THR A 20 -11.66 -43.65 8.75
N ALA A 21 -11.25 -43.21 7.55
CA ALA A 21 -9.85 -43.09 7.19
C ALA A 21 -9.66 -41.72 6.50
N GLY A 22 -8.79 -40.89 7.08
CA GLY A 22 -8.71 -39.45 6.81
C GLY A 22 -8.21 -39.08 5.41
N CYS A 23 -8.88 -38.08 4.83
CA CYS A 23 -8.36 -37.30 3.71
C CYS A 23 -7.02 -36.67 4.12
N HIS A 24 -5.91 -37.16 3.56
CA HIS A 24 -4.66 -36.41 3.49
C HIS A 24 -4.76 -35.39 2.37
N SER A 25 -5.56 -34.35 2.59
CA SER A 25 -5.34 -33.09 1.89
C SER A 25 -4.21 -32.42 2.67
N HIS A 26 -2.99 -32.51 2.13
CA HIS A 26 -1.86 -31.71 2.59
C HIS A 26 -2.15 -30.24 2.22
N LEU A 27 -3.10 -29.66 2.95
CA LEU A 27 -3.33 -28.23 2.98
C LEU A 27 -2.12 -27.68 3.74
N HIS A 28 -1.20 -27.05 3.02
CA HIS A 28 -0.27 -26.14 3.64
C HIS A 28 -1.09 -25.16 4.45
N HIS A 29 -1.03 -25.31 5.77
CA HIS A 29 -1.53 -24.36 6.73
C HIS A 29 -0.63 -23.13 6.59
N ILE A 30 -0.87 -22.32 5.56
CA ILE A 30 -0.38 -20.95 5.50
C ILE A 30 -0.94 -20.30 6.76
N GLN A 31 -0.06 -19.94 7.69
CA GLN A 31 -0.36 -19.15 8.87
C GLN A 31 -0.77 -17.75 8.40
N LEU A 32 -1.99 -17.65 7.88
CA LEU A 32 -2.65 -16.41 7.48
C LEU A 32 -2.97 -15.51 8.69
N SER A 33 -2.79 -16.01 9.92
CA SER A 33 -3.04 -15.26 11.14
C SER A 33 -1.90 -14.32 11.54
N ASP A 34 -0.66 -14.55 11.13
CA ASP A 34 0.45 -13.63 11.44
C ASP A 34 0.56 -12.52 10.39
N ALA A 35 0.36 -12.84 9.11
CA ALA A 35 0.37 -11.85 8.04
C ALA A 35 -0.78 -10.82 8.15
N ALA A 36 -1.96 -11.25 8.62
CA ALA A 36 -3.09 -10.36 8.80
C ALA A 36 -2.97 -9.42 10.02
N ILE A 37 -2.10 -9.72 10.99
CA ILE A 37 -1.88 -8.87 12.17
C ILE A 37 -0.82 -7.78 11.88
N GLU A 38 0.10 -8.00 10.94
CA GLU A 38 1.05 -6.97 10.50
C GLU A 38 0.42 -5.89 9.62
N ALA A 39 -0.57 -6.24 8.78
CA ALA A 39 -1.23 -5.34 7.84
C ALA A 39 -2.01 -4.17 8.48
N GLY A 40 -2.20 -4.16 9.81
CA GLY A 40 -2.87 -3.09 10.56
C GLY A 40 -1.98 -2.37 11.58
N ARG A 41 -0.68 -2.68 11.63
CA ARG A 41 0.19 -2.12 12.66
C ARG A 41 0.67 -0.74 12.21
N VAL A 42 0.08 0.31 12.79
CA VAL A 42 0.69 1.64 12.74
C VAL A 42 2.04 1.55 13.44
N ASP A 43 3.11 1.51 12.65
CA ASP A 43 4.46 1.46 13.19
C ASP A 43 4.69 2.68 14.07
N THR A 44 5.17 2.44 15.29
CA THR A 44 5.60 3.55 16.15
C THR A 44 6.72 4.33 15.44
N PRO A 45 6.86 5.64 15.67
CA PRO A 45 7.93 6.42 15.04
C PRO A 45 9.33 5.81 15.20
N GLN A 46 9.58 5.17 16.35
CA GLN A 46 10.82 4.47 16.65
C GLN A 46 10.99 3.17 15.84
N ALA A 47 9.92 2.38 15.66
CA ALA A 47 9.94 1.17 14.84
C ALA A 47 10.19 1.51 13.36
N SER A 48 9.49 2.51 12.83
CA SER A 48 9.69 3.01 11.47
C SER A 48 11.10 3.54 11.24
N ALA A 49 11.65 4.32 12.19
CA ALA A 49 13.04 4.79 12.09
C ALA A 49 14.07 3.64 12.06
N LYS A 50 13.86 2.60 12.90
CA LYS A 50 14.73 1.42 12.93
C LYS A 50 14.64 0.61 11.62
N LYS A 51 13.44 0.47 11.08
CA LYS A 51 13.16 -0.19 9.79
C LYS A 51 13.89 0.50 8.65
N ILE A 52 13.73 1.83 8.54
CA ILE A 52 14.41 2.65 7.52
C ILE A 52 15.93 2.56 7.65
N ALA A 53 16.47 2.68 8.87
CA ALA A 53 17.91 2.55 9.08
C ALA A 53 18.43 1.16 8.70
N GLY A 54 17.69 0.10 9.04
CA GLY A 54 18.03 -1.28 8.67
C GLY A 54 18.04 -1.52 7.17
N ALA A 55 17.04 -0.99 6.45
CA ALA A 55 17.00 -1.05 4.99
C ALA A 55 18.15 -0.24 4.35
N GLY A 56 18.43 0.96 4.86
CA GLY A 56 19.57 1.78 4.40
C GLY A 56 20.90 1.04 4.51
N ILE A 57 21.18 0.43 5.67
CA ILE A 57 22.37 -0.41 5.86
C ILE A 57 22.40 -1.58 4.88
N SER A 58 21.25 -2.21 4.64
CA SER A 58 21.15 -3.35 3.73
C SER A 58 21.49 -2.96 2.29
N VAL A 59 20.97 -1.83 1.81
CA VAL A 59 21.27 -1.29 0.48
C VAL A 59 22.75 -0.93 0.36
N ILE A 60 23.29 -0.17 1.31
CA ILE A 60 24.70 0.26 1.32
C ILE A 60 25.64 -0.96 1.30
N SER A 61 25.31 -1.99 2.10
CA SER A 61 26.05 -3.25 2.18
C SER A 61 25.99 -4.04 0.86
N ALA A 62 24.80 -4.15 0.24
CA ALA A 62 24.65 -4.82 -1.05
C ALA A 62 25.49 -4.12 -2.14
N CYS A 63 25.40 -2.79 -2.21
CA CYS A 63 26.17 -1.96 -3.14
C CYS A 63 27.69 -2.00 -2.91
N ALA A 64 28.16 -2.40 -1.72
CA ALA A 64 29.59 -2.60 -1.47
C ALA A 64 30.15 -3.82 -2.21
N THR A 65 29.29 -4.76 -2.61
CA THR A 65 29.71 -6.05 -3.15
C THR A 65 29.27 -6.27 -4.60
N GLN A 66 28.25 -5.56 -5.07
CA GLN A 66 27.59 -5.81 -6.34
C GLN A 66 27.09 -4.51 -6.97
N PRO A 67 27.02 -4.43 -8.31
CA PRO A 67 26.35 -3.33 -9.00
C PRO A 67 24.83 -3.38 -8.77
N TYR A 68 24.17 -2.25 -9.02
CA TYR A 68 22.73 -2.06 -8.80
C TYR A 68 21.86 -3.20 -9.38
N ASP A 69 22.05 -3.59 -10.65
CA ASP A 69 21.23 -4.62 -11.32
C ASP A 69 21.20 -5.99 -10.62
N ASN A 70 22.22 -6.28 -9.82
CA ASN A 70 22.31 -7.51 -9.03
C ASN A 70 21.89 -7.28 -7.59
N ALA A 71 22.31 -6.16 -6.98
CA ALA A 71 21.92 -5.77 -5.64
C ALA A 71 20.39 -5.61 -5.52
N SER A 72 19.74 -5.00 -6.51
CA SER A 72 18.29 -4.78 -6.54
C SER A 72 17.52 -6.10 -6.48
N LYS A 73 17.90 -7.10 -7.27
CA LYS A 73 17.28 -8.45 -7.25
C LYS A 73 17.44 -9.17 -5.91
N GLY A 74 18.47 -8.85 -5.15
CA GLY A 74 18.71 -9.43 -3.83
C GLY A 74 17.94 -8.72 -2.70
N ILE A 75 17.65 -7.43 -2.88
CA ILE A 75 17.09 -6.55 -1.86
C ILE A 75 15.58 -6.31 -2.08
N ILE A 76 15.15 -6.05 -3.30
CA ILE A 76 13.75 -5.81 -3.63
C ILE A 76 13.07 -7.17 -3.84
N VAL A 77 12.01 -7.41 -3.07
CA VAL A 77 11.21 -8.63 -3.16
C VAL A 77 10.03 -8.42 -4.11
N ASP A 78 9.35 -7.28 -3.98
CA ASP A 78 8.19 -6.92 -4.80
C ASP A 78 8.02 -5.39 -4.90
N GLU A 79 7.28 -4.94 -5.89
CA GLU A 79 6.98 -3.52 -6.20
C GLU A 79 5.48 -3.33 -6.46
N PRO A 80 4.62 -3.53 -5.44
CA PRO A 80 3.17 -3.34 -5.56
C PRO A 80 2.76 -1.96 -6.09
N GLY A 81 3.53 -0.90 -5.82
CA GLY A 81 3.23 0.45 -6.32
C GLY A 81 1.96 1.04 -5.73
N LEU A 82 1.58 0.64 -4.51
CA LEU A 82 0.41 1.13 -3.79
C LEU A 82 0.83 2.15 -2.73
N HIS A 83 -0.12 2.94 -2.22
CA HIS A 83 0.16 3.97 -1.22
C HIS A 83 0.58 3.36 0.13
N GLU A 84 -0.14 2.31 0.52
CA GLU A 84 0.07 1.51 1.72
C GLU A 84 1.38 0.72 1.67
N ASP A 85 1.67 0.13 0.52
CA ASP A 85 2.83 -0.72 0.25
C ASP A 85 3.36 -0.34 -1.13
N VAL A 86 4.38 0.50 -1.18
CA VAL A 86 5.01 0.92 -2.43
C VAL A 86 5.94 -0.17 -2.94
N LEU A 87 6.72 -0.76 -2.01
CA LEU A 87 7.67 -1.80 -2.29
C LEU A 87 7.90 -2.71 -1.07
N ASP A 88 8.31 -3.94 -1.33
CA ASP A 88 8.76 -4.89 -0.32
C ASP A 88 10.26 -5.05 -0.38
N LEU A 89 10.94 -4.80 0.74
CA LEU A 89 12.37 -5.02 0.87
C LEU A 89 12.67 -6.26 1.70
N ARG A 90 13.71 -6.98 1.31
CA ARG A 90 14.23 -8.12 2.07
C ARG A 90 15.00 -7.63 3.28
N ASP A 91 14.56 -8.02 4.47
CA ASP A 91 15.35 -7.85 5.67
C ASP A 91 16.53 -8.83 5.67
N GLN A 92 17.77 -8.32 5.74
CA GLN A 92 18.96 -9.17 5.68
C GLN A 92 19.11 -10.14 6.86
N LYS A 93 18.44 -9.88 7.99
CA LYS A 93 18.54 -10.73 9.18
C LYS A 93 17.55 -11.89 9.15
N SER A 94 16.31 -11.61 8.80
CA SER A 94 15.22 -12.60 8.79
C SER A 94 14.94 -13.18 7.40
N PHE A 95 15.48 -12.58 6.34
CA PHE A 95 15.21 -12.87 4.93
C PHE A 95 13.75 -12.72 4.52
N ARG A 96 12.90 -12.14 5.38
CA ARG A 96 11.49 -11.89 5.11
C ARG A 96 11.31 -10.64 4.27
N ALA A 97 10.22 -10.61 3.51
CA ALA A 97 9.71 -9.39 2.90
C ALA A 97 9.22 -8.45 4.00
N VAL A 98 9.60 -7.19 3.90
CA VAL A 98 9.20 -6.12 4.80
C VAL A 98 8.57 -5.02 3.93
N PRO A 99 7.28 -4.74 4.09
CA PRO A 99 6.59 -3.74 3.28
C PRO A 99 7.03 -2.34 3.63
N PHE A 100 7.13 -1.45 2.65
CA PHE A 100 7.41 -0.02 2.81
C PHE A 100 6.30 0.80 2.14
N GLY A 101 5.51 1.50 2.95
CA GLY A 101 4.55 2.47 2.45
C GLY A 101 5.21 3.76 1.96
N LEU A 102 4.42 4.65 1.33
CA LEU A 102 4.91 5.85 0.66
C LEU A 102 5.82 6.72 1.54
N SER A 103 5.40 6.99 2.78
CA SER A 103 6.18 7.83 3.69
C SER A 103 7.54 7.23 4.07
N GLU A 104 7.62 5.90 4.17
CA GLU A 104 8.84 5.20 4.57
C GLU A 104 9.80 5.04 3.38
N ALA A 105 9.26 4.72 2.20
CA ALA A 105 10.01 4.68 0.95
C ALA A 105 10.69 6.02 0.67
N ARG A 106 9.98 7.15 0.82
CA ARG A 106 10.55 8.49 0.65
C ARG A 106 11.60 8.85 1.70
N ARG A 107 11.41 8.40 2.96
CA ARG A 107 12.42 8.59 4.01
C ARG A 107 13.68 7.78 3.76
N LEU A 108 13.54 6.57 3.21
CA LEU A 108 14.66 5.75 2.78
C LEU A 108 15.39 6.38 1.58
N GLU A 109 14.67 6.84 0.55
CA GLU A 109 15.22 7.61 -0.58
C GLU A 109 16.09 8.77 -0.06
N SER A 110 15.49 9.64 0.77
CA SER A 110 16.19 10.79 1.36
C SER A 110 17.43 10.40 2.17
N LEU A 111 17.42 9.23 2.82
CA LEU A 111 18.58 8.71 3.55
C LEU A 111 19.70 8.34 2.57
N LEU A 112 19.39 7.59 1.51
CA LEU A 112 20.37 7.14 0.52
C LEU A 112 20.97 8.31 -0.28
N GLU A 113 20.16 9.32 -0.61
CA GLU A 113 20.66 10.57 -1.19
C GLU A 113 21.64 11.29 -0.27
N LYS A 114 21.29 11.41 1.02
CA LYS A 114 22.17 12.05 2.00
C LYS A 114 23.51 11.35 2.10
N GLU A 115 23.51 10.03 2.17
CA GLU A 115 24.74 9.22 2.22
C GLU A 115 25.68 9.45 1.03
N THR A 116 25.14 9.80 -0.14
CA THR A 116 25.93 9.99 -1.37
C THR A 116 26.21 11.46 -1.69
N SER A 117 25.47 12.39 -1.11
CA SER A 117 25.62 13.85 -1.33
C SER A 117 26.70 14.51 -0.47
N LEU A 118 27.19 13.83 0.58
CA LEU A 118 28.19 14.39 1.49
C LEU A 118 29.58 14.46 0.84
N ALA A 119 30.21 15.63 0.89
CA ALA A 119 31.60 15.82 0.47
C ALA A 119 32.54 14.94 1.33
N GLY A 120 33.39 14.15 0.69
CA GLY A 120 34.32 13.24 1.37
C GLY A 120 33.67 11.95 1.88
N HIS A 121 32.60 11.48 1.23
CA HIS A 121 31.97 10.19 1.52
C HIS A 121 33.01 9.05 1.63
N PRO A 122 32.79 8.07 2.53
CA PRO A 122 33.75 6.97 2.74
C PRO A 122 33.72 5.91 1.62
N TYR A 123 32.79 6.02 0.68
CA TYR A 123 32.50 4.99 -0.31
C TYR A 123 33.26 5.21 -1.64
N PRO A 124 33.65 4.13 -2.35
CA PRO A 124 34.13 4.21 -3.72
C PRO A 124 33.05 4.71 -4.69
N ALA A 125 33.46 5.30 -5.82
CA ALA A 125 32.55 5.86 -6.82
C ALA A 125 31.48 4.87 -7.34
N GLU A 126 31.85 3.60 -7.54
CA GLU A 126 30.91 2.58 -8.00
C GLU A 126 29.83 2.26 -6.96
N GLN A 127 30.21 2.19 -5.68
CA GLN A 127 29.25 1.97 -4.59
C GLN A 127 28.27 3.14 -4.50
N ILE A 128 28.74 4.37 -4.68
CA ILE A 128 27.90 5.57 -4.69
C ILE A 128 26.91 5.54 -5.84
N ALA A 129 27.39 5.20 -7.04
CA ALA A 129 26.52 5.08 -8.21
C ALA A 129 25.43 4.02 -8.00
N CYS A 130 25.74 2.91 -7.32
CA CYS A 130 24.76 1.90 -6.94
C CYS A 130 23.73 2.46 -5.93
N ILE A 131 24.18 3.14 -4.87
CA ILE A 131 23.29 3.73 -3.86
C ILE A 131 22.38 4.81 -4.49
N GLN A 132 22.92 5.64 -5.38
CA GLN A 132 22.16 6.65 -6.12
C GLN A 132 21.11 6.03 -7.03
N GLN A 133 21.41 4.90 -7.68
CA GLN A 133 20.42 4.18 -8.49
C GLN A 133 19.29 3.62 -7.62
N PHE A 134 19.58 3.10 -6.43
CA PHE A 134 18.52 2.73 -5.47
C PHE A 134 17.65 3.92 -5.06
N ALA A 135 18.25 5.07 -4.75
CA ALA A 135 17.49 6.27 -4.42
C ALA A 135 16.61 6.72 -5.60
N SER A 136 17.16 6.73 -6.82
CA SER A 136 16.39 7.07 -8.03
C SER A 136 15.22 6.11 -8.24
N HIS A 137 15.45 4.81 -8.06
CA HIS A 137 14.40 3.80 -8.20
C HIS A 137 13.25 4.00 -7.20
N LEU A 138 13.58 4.30 -5.94
CA LEU A 138 12.58 4.64 -4.92
C LEU A 138 11.78 5.89 -5.31
N ARG A 139 12.44 6.89 -5.89
CA ARG A 139 11.77 8.08 -6.40
C ARG A 139 10.81 7.73 -7.53
N ASP A 140 11.24 6.92 -8.50
CA ASP A 140 10.41 6.55 -9.65
C ASP A 140 9.14 5.79 -9.23
N LEU A 141 9.21 5.02 -8.14
CA LEU A 141 8.04 4.37 -7.53
C LEU A 141 7.14 5.32 -6.73
N THR A 142 7.73 6.30 -6.03
CA THR A 142 6.99 7.15 -5.09
C THR A 142 6.44 8.44 -5.70
N GLN A 143 7.12 9.00 -6.70
CA GLN A 143 6.76 10.27 -7.34
C GLN A 143 5.36 10.24 -7.96
N PRO A 144 4.96 9.21 -8.75
CA PRO A 144 3.62 9.16 -9.32
C PRO A 144 2.51 9.11 -8.26
N LEU A 145 2.79 8.48 -7.11
CA LEU A 145 1.84 8.37 -6.01
C LEU A 145 1.66 9.72 -5.29
N VAL A 146 2.74 10.46 -5.08
CA VAL A 146 2.67 11.82 -4.51
C VAL A 146 1.91 12.75 -5.44
N GLU A 147 2.18 12.70 -6.75
CA GLU A 147 1.49 13.53 -7.74
C GLU A 147 -0.02 13.25 -7.76
N ALA A 148 -0.41 11.96 -7.75
CA ALA A 148 -1.82 11.59 -7.70
C ALA A 148 -2.53 12.05 -6.41
N ASP A 149 -1.87 11.98 -5.25
CA ASP A 149 -2.40 12.46 -3.97
C ASP A 149 -2.56 13.99 -3.96
N ASP A 150 -1.59 14.72 -4.52
CA ASP A 150 -1.66 16.17 -4.64
C ASP A 150 -2.75 16.64 -5.61
N GLU A 151 -2.94 15.94 -6.74
CA GLU A 151 -4.05 16.20 -7.66
C GLU A 151 -5.41 15.98 -7.00
N GLN A 152 -5.58 14.88 -6.26
CA GLN A 152 -6.82 14.58 -5.55
C GLN A 152 -7.15 15.65 -4.50
N LYS A 153 -6.15 16.09 -3.72
CA LYS A 153 -6.33 17.18 -2.75
C LYS A 153 -6.77 18.49 -3.39
N GLN A 154 -6.23 18.82 -4.56
CA GLN A 154 -6.63 20.03 -5.29
C GLN A 154 -8.09 19.95 -5.75
N LEU A 155 -8.53 18.79 -6.22
CA LEU A 155 -9.93 18.56 -6.59
C LEU A 155 -10.84 18.72 -5.36
N ASP A 156 -10.48 18.14 -4.22
CA ASP A 156 -11.27 18.23 -2.99
C ASP A 156 -11.39 19.67 -2.47
N VAL A 157 -10.29 20.43 -2.45
CA VAL A 157 -10.30 21.86 -2.07
C VAL A 157 -11.19 22.65 -3.02
N SER A 158 -11.07 22.43 -4.33
CA SER A 158 -11.87 23.14 -5.32
C SER A 158 -13.37 22.82 -5.22
N ALA A 159 -13.71 21.57 -4.89
CA ALA A 159 -15.08 21.13 -4.67
C ALA A 159 -15.67 21.77 -3.40
N PHE A 160 -14.87 21.83 -2.32
CA PHE A 160 -15.28 22.48 -1.08
C PHE A 160 -15.49 23.99 -1.28
N ASP A 161 -14.56 24.68 -1.91
CA ASP A 161 -14.67 26.12 -2.20
C ASP A 161 -15.90 26.44 -3.05
N LYS A 162 -16.22 25.59 -4.03
CA LYS A 162 -17.43 25.73 -4.84
C LYS A 162 -18.68 25.54 -4.01
N ALA A 163 -18.74 24.49 -3.18
CA ALA A 163 -19.87 24.24 -2.29
C ALA A 163 -20.07 25.37 -1.27
N SER A 164 -18.99 25.94 -0.72
CA SER A 164 -19.07 27.10 0.18
C SER A 164 -19.64 28.33 -0.52
N LYS A 165 -19.21 28.62 -1.75
CA LYS A 165 -19.75 29.75 -2.53
C LYS A 165 -21.23 29.57 -2.89
N GLU A 166 -21.64 28.36 -3.24
CA GLU A 166 -23.05 28.07 -3.54
C GLU A 166 -23.92 28.24 -2.27
N ALA A 167 -23.43 27.81 -1.10
CA ALA A 167 -24.12 28.00 0.17
C ALA A 167 -24.22 29.48 0.59
N GLU A 168 -23.17 30.28 0.38
CA GLU A 168 -23.21 31.73 0.63
C GLU A 168 -24.25 32.41 -0.28
N GLN A 169 -24.28 32.06 -1.56
CA GLN A 169 -25.26 32.59 -2.51
C GLN A 169 -26.71 32.24 -2.11
N GLU A 170 -26.97 31.00 -1.71
CA GLU A 170 -28.31 30.59 -1.28
C GLU A 170 -28.74 31.32 0.00
N THR A 171 -27.80 31.54 0.93
CA THR A 171 -28.05 32.31 2.16
C THR A 171 -28.36 33.78 1.86
N ASP A 172 -27.61 34.40 0.95
CA ASP A 172 -27.84 35.78 0.51
C ASP A 172 -29.18 35.92 -0.21
N GLU A 173 -29.54 34.96 -1.07
CA GLU A 173 -30.84 34.95 -1.77
C GLU A 173 -32.02 34.78 -0.81
N GLN A 174 -31.91 33.88 0.18
CA GLN A 174 -32.93 33.72 1.22
C GLN A 174 -33.08 35.00 2.06
N THR A 175 -31.98 35.62 2.46
CA THR A 175 -31.98 36.86 3.24
C THR A 175 -32.66 38.00 2.48
N GLN A 176 -32.37 38.15 1.18
CA GLN A 176 -33.00 39.17 0.34
C GLN A 176 -34.50 38.91 0.10
N GLN A 177 -34.91 37.64 0.02
CA GLN A 177 -36.33 37.27 -0.09
C GLN A 177 -37.09 37.57 1.21
N GLU A 178 -36.50 37.29 2.38
CA GLU A 178 -37.07 37.63 3.68
C GLU A 178 -37.19 39.14 3.87
N GLU A 179 -36.17 39.91 3.53
CA GLU A 179 -36.18 41.37 3.68
C GLU A 179 -37.23 42.05 2.77
N LYS A 180 -37.40 41.54 1.54
CA LYS A 180 -38.49 41.96 0.63
C LYS A 180 -39.87 41.60 1.17
N ALA A 181 -40.04 40.42 1.78
CA ALA A 181 -41.31 40.00 2.35
C ALA A 181 -41.70 40.88 3.55
N ILE A 182 -40.74 41.29 4.38
CA ILE A 182 -40.96 42.18 5.53
C ILE A 182 -41.33 43.60 5.09
N HIS A 183 -40.69 44.13 4.03
CA HIS A 183 -40.98 45.48 3.52
C HIS A 183 -42.26 45.58 2.66
N SER A 184 -42.79 44.44 2.20
CA SER A 184 -44.04 44.39 1.41
C SER A 184 -45.29 44.17 2.28
N ALA A 185 -45.13 43.94 3.58
CA ALA A 185 -46.26 43.76 4.49
C ALA A 185 -46.99 45.10 4.68
N PRO A 186 -48.30 45.20 4.37
CA PRO A 186 -49.04 46.45 4.53
C PRO A 186 -49.12 46.82 6.02
N SER A 187 -48.54 47.98 6.34
CA SER A 187 -48.66 48.61 7.66
C SER A 187 -50.14 48.83 7.97
N THR A 188 -50.69 47.94 8.79
CA THR A 188 -52.06 48.03 9.27
C THR A 188 -52.01 48.94 10.50
N ASN A 189 -51.94 50.26 10.27
CA ASN A 189 -52.08 51.26 11.33
C ASN A 189 -53.53 51.22 11.86
N GLN A 190 -53.68 50.97 13.16
CA GLN A 190 -54.88 51.29 13.93
C GLN A 190 -54.80 52.73 14.46
#